data_AF-X0RWG1-F1
#
_entry.id   AF-X0RWG1-F1
#
_cell.length_a   1.000
_cell.length_b   1.000
_cell.length_c   1.000
_cell.angle_alpha   90.00
_cell.angle_beta   90.00
_cell.angle_gamma   90.00
#
_symmetry.space_group_name_H-M   'P 1'
#
loop_
_entity.id
_entity.type
_entity.pdbx_description
1 polymer ?
#
loop_
_entity_poly.entity_id
_entity_poly.type
_entity_poly.pdbx_seq_one_letter_code
_entity_poly.pdbx_strand_id
1 'polypeptide(L)'
;MIPFSAANADLGSKFKTAETGRTIEQIYKQCGIGGALFGNSSPILAIISNVTWDLGTTAATSDSMSPETCQGGNVRAAVLIKEAFPSVEKDLASGQGAHLSAYKVLLTVIQPLAYAHSMVNILRLLPIVLLRKIKMLRRYLASLSKAVLSKY
;
A
#
# COMPACT_ATOMS: atom_id res chain seq x y z
N MET A 1 26.00 5.17 19.27
CA MET A 1 25.61 3.92 18.56
C MET A 1 24.64 3.19 19.48
N ILE A 2 23.33 3.27 19.22
CA ILE A 2 22.37 2.51 20.02
C ILE A 2 22.42 1.07 19.48
N PRO A 3 22.67 0.06 20.34
CA PRO A 3 22.75 -1.32 19.88
C PRO A 3 21.42 -1.74 19.26
N PHE A 4 21.48 -2.42 18.11
CA PHE A 4 20.32 -2.92 17.35
C PHE A 4 19.31 -3.67 18.25
N SER A 5 19.79 -4.32 19.31
CA SER A 5 18.98 -5.01 20.31
C SER A 5 18.06 -4.10 21.14
N ALA A 6 18.49 -2.88 21.48
CA ALA A 6 17.68 -1.92 22.24
C ALA A 6 16.59 -1.25 21.38
N ALA A 7 16.81 -1.11 20.07
CA ALA A 7 15.81 -0.60 19.13
C ALA A 7 14.64 -1.58 18.95
N ASN A 8 14.89 -2.89 19.06
CA ASN A 8 13.87 -3.93 18.87
C ASN A 8 12.93 -4.07 20.09
N ALA A 9 13.42 -3.76 21.30
CA ALA A 9 12.60 -3.78 22.52
C ALA A 9 11.59 -2.63 22.57
N ASP A 10 11.96 -1.43 22.09
CA ASP A 10 11.04 -0.28 21.95
C ASP A 10 10.02 -0.51 20.83
N LEU A 11 10.41 -1.19 19.74
CA LEU A 11 9.53 -1.50 18.62
C LEU A 11 8.36 -2.40 19.04
N GLY A 12 8.62 -3.45 19.84
CA GLY A 12 7.59 -4.36 20.33
C GLY A 12 6.51 -3.69 21.20
N SER A 13 6.85 -2.60 21.89
CA SER A 13 5.89 -1.84 22.72
C SER A 13 5.03 -0.84 21.92
N LYS A 14 5.42 -0.52 20.68
CA LYS A 14 4.76 0.49 19.82
C LYS A 14 3.88 -0.10 18.73
N PHE A 15 3.92 -1.41 18.51
CA PHE A 15 2.87 -2.11 17.78
C PHE A 15 1.63 -2.17 18.67
N LYS A 16 0.82 -1.08 18.63
CA LYS A 16 -0.52 -1.09 19.20
C LYS A 16 -1.28 -2.26 18.59
N THR A 17 -1.92 -3.05 19.45
CA THR A 17 -2.76 -4.18 19.07
C THR A 17 -3.72 -3.77 17.95
N ALA A 18 -3.63 -4.50 16.84
CA ALA A 18 -4.55 -4.46 15.72
C ALA A 18 -6.01 -4.36 16.20
N GLU A 19 -6.69 -3.26 15.88
CA GLU A 19 -8.10 -3.12 16.24
C GLU A 19 -8.94 -4.06 15.37
N THR A 20 -9.27 -5.23 15.93
CA THR A 20 -10.07 -6.26 15.29
C THR A 20 -11.54 -5.85 15.42
N GLY A 21 -12.06 -5.09 14.46
CA GLY A 21 -13.43 -4.57 14.50
C GLY A 21 -13.76 -3.35 13.63
N ARG A 22 -12.81 -2.86 12.81
CA ARG A 22 -13.03 -1.68 11.97
C ARG A 22 -14.03 -1.93 10.84
N THR A 23 -14.91 -0.97 10.60
CA THR A 23 -15.85 -1.02 9.48
C THR A 23 -15.13 -0.77 8.16
N ILE A 24 -15.68 -1.23 7.03
CA ILE A 24 -15.10 -0.98 5.69
C ILE A 24 -14.90 0.52 5.43
N GLU A 25 -15.80 1.36 5.94
CA GLU A 25 -15.66 2.82 5.85
C GLU A 25 -14.41 3.31 6.59
N GLN A 26 -14.18 2.84 7.82
CA GLN A 26 -12.99 3.19 8.60
C GLN A 26 -11.72 2.66 7.93
N ILE A 27 -11.76 1.44 7.40
CA ILE A 27 -10.66 0.83 6.64
C ILE A 27 -10.33 1.69 5.43
N TYR A 28 -11.32 2.13 4.66
CA TYR A 28 -11.07 2.94 3.46
C TYR A 28 -10.69 4.40 3.77
N LYS A 29 -11.01 4.91 4.95
CA LYS A 29 -10.58 6.25 5.38
C LYS A 29 -9.15 6.25 5.88
N GLN A 30 -8.72 5.17 6.52
CA GLN A 30 -7.44 5.08 7.20
C GLN A 30 -6.43 4.33 6.32
N CYS A 31 -6.73 3.08 5.94
CA CYS A 31 -5.83 2.24 5.17
C CYS A 31 -5.77 2.58 3.67
N GLY A 32 -4.77 2.00 2.99
CA GLY A 32 -4.65 2.04 1.54
C GLY A 32 -4.17 3.39 1.01
N ILE A 33 -4.06 3.47 -0.32
CA ILE A 33 -3.54 4.67 -1.01
C ILE A 33 -4.45 5.87 -0.75
N GLY A 34 -5.76 5.65 -0.71
CA GLY A 34 -6.73 6.71 -0.45
C GLY A 34 -6.62 7.29 0.95
N GLY A 35 -6.47 6.43 1.97
CA GLY A 35 -6.24 6.88 3.33
C GLY A 35 -4.89 7.60 3.49
N ALA A 36 -3.84 7.12 2.81
CA ALA A 36 -2.53 7.77 2.82
C ALA A 36 -2.53 9.18 2.22
N LEU A 37 -3.29 9.40 1.12
CA LEU A 37 -3.30 10.69 0.42
C LEU A 37 -4.35 11.66 0.94
N PHE A 38 -5.51 11.16 1.34
CA PHE A 38 -6.67 11.99 1.66
C PHE A 38 -7.20 11.79 3.09
N GLY A 39 -6.65 10.85 3.88
CA GLY A 39 -7.15 10.54 5.22
C GLY A 39 -7.20 11.75 6.16
N ASN A 40 -6.25 12.69 6.03
CA ASN A 40 -6.20 13.93 6.81
C ASN A 40 -6.93 15.12 6.16
N SER A 41 -7.25 15.04 4.87
CA SER A 41 -7.73 16.19 4.08
C SER A 41 -9.20 16.06 3.69
N SER A 42 -9.63 14.86 3.27
CA SER A 42 -11.01 14.58 2.89
C SER A 42 -11.32 13.09 3.00
N PRO A 43 -12.11 12.68 4.01
CA PRO A 43 -12.52 11.29 4.18
C PRO A 43 -13.29 10.73 2.98
N ILE A 44 -14.04 11.58 2.27
CA ILE A 44 -14.77 11.19 1.05
C ILE A 44 -13.81 10.88 -0.09
N LEU A 45 -12.76 11.69 -0.27
CA LEU A 45 -11.76 11.42 -1.29
C LEU A 45 -10.96 10.17 -0.95
N ALA A 46 -10.67 9.90 0.33
CA ALA A 46 -10.03 8.66 0.77
C ALA A 46 -10.84 7.42 0.38
N ILE A 47 -12.15 7.45 0.63
CA ILE A 47 -13.05 6.35 0.26
C ILE A 47 -13.13 6.19 -1.26
N ILE A 48 -13.40 7.28 -1.99
CA ILE A 48 -13.57 7.24 -3.45
C ILE A 48 -12.29 6.75 -4.12
N SER A 49 -11.12 7.22 -3.67
CA SER A 49 -9.84 6.86 -4.27
C SER A 49 -9.47 5.40 -3.99
N ASN A 50 -9.67 4.89 -2.78
CA ASN A 50 -9.50 3.45 -2.50
C ASN A 50 -10.42 2.60 -3.39
N VAL A 51 -11.71 2.95 -3.51
CA VAL A 51 -12.61 2.28 -4.45
C VAL A 51 -12.11 2.40 -5.91
N THR A 52 -11.61 3.56 -6.32
CA THR A 52 -11.28 3.87 -7.71
C THR A 52 -9.94 3.31 -8.16
N TRP A 53 -8.93 3.23 -7.31
CA TRP A 53 -7.58 2.79 -7.72
C TRP A 53 -7.35 1.31 -7.49
N ASP A 54 -7.90 0.72 -6.42
CA ASP A 54 -7.67 -0.69 -6.10
C ASP A 54 -8.92 -1.44 -5.62
N LEU A 55 -10.12 -0.88 -5.86
CA LEU A 55 -11.39 -1.44 -5.37
C LEU A 55 -11.40 -1.63 -3.83
N GLY A 56 -10.53 -0.92 -3.12
CA GLY A 56 -10.30 -1.03 -1.69
C GLY A 56 -9.60 -2.32 -1.26
N THR A 57 -9.12 -3.14 -2.20
CA THR A 57 -8.40 -4.39 -1.87
C THR A 57 -7.06 -4.11 -1.19
N THR A 58 -6.35 -3.05 -1.58
CA THR A 58 -5.14 -2.63 -0.87
C THR A 58 -5.49 -2.16 0.53
N ALA A 59 -6.57 -1.38 0.70
CA ALA A 59 -7.00 -0.92 2.01
C ALA A 59 -7.32 -2.10 2.93
N ALA A 60 -8.12 -3.08 2.46
CA ALA A 60 -8.47 -4.28 3.20
C ALA A 60 -7.28 -5.22 3.48
N THR A 61 -6.33 -5.32 2.54
CA THR A 61 -5.13 -6.14 2.75
C THR A 61 -4.15 -5.46 3.71
N SER A 62 -4.03 -4.14 3.64
CA SER A 62 -3.23 -3.37 4.61
C SER A 62 -3.83 -3.50 6.01
N ASP A 63 -5.16 -3.51 6.10
CA ASP A 63 -5.90 -3.76 7.31
C ASP A 63 -5.57 -5.09 7.97
N SER A 64 -5.50 -6.15 7.15
CA SER A 64 -5.30 -7.50 7.63
C SER A 64 -3.84 -7.80 7.93
N MET A 65 -2.90 -7.26 7.15
CA MET A 65 -1.48 -7.56 7.27
C MET A 65 -0.73 -6.59 8.18
N SER A 66 -1.14 -5.33 8.26
CA SER A 66 -0.43 -4.30 9.02
C SER A 66 -1.39 -3.21 9.55
N PRO A 67 -2.41 -3.60 10.35
CA PRO A 67 -3.47 -2.71 10.82
C PRO A 67 -2.94 -1.46 11.54
N GLU A 68 -1.86 -1.60 12.31
CA GLU A 68 -1.18 -0.51 13.01
C GLU A 68 -0.59 0.55 12.07
N THR A 69 -0.38 0.24 10.79
CA THR A 69 0.15 1.17 9.79
C THR A 69 -0.93 1.97 9.07
N CYS A 70 -2.20 1.58 9.25
CA CYS A 70 -3.33 2.16 8.52
C CYS A 70 -3.65 3.61 8.87
N GLN A 71 -3.09 4.26 9.88
CA GLN A 71 -3.44 5.67 10.16
C GLN A 71 -2.51 6.67 9.46
N GLY A 72 -1.66 6.17 8.54
CA GLY A 72 -0.55 6.95 8.00
C GLY A 72 0.42 7.37 9.12
N GLY A 73 1.57 7.90 8.75
CA GLY A 73 2.46 8.53 9.74
C GLY A 73 3.70 7.74 10.14
N ASN A 74 4.11 6.70 9.40
CA ASN A 74 5.49 6.24 9.50
C ASN A 74 6.44 7.14 8.69
N VAL A 75 6.44 8.45 8.99
CA VAL A 75 7.46 9.39 8.48
C VAL A 75 8.86 8.83 8.77
N ARG A 76 9.04 8.15 9.90
CA ARG A 76 10.27 7.43 10.25
C ARG A 76 10.62 6.32 9.26
N ALA A 77 9.64 5.56 8.77
CA ALA A 77 9.90 4.56 7.73
C ALA A 77 10.23 5.24 6.41
N ALA A 78 9.54 6.33 6.04
CA ALA A 78 9.85 7.07 4.82
C ALA A 78 11.26 7.70 4.86
N VAL A 79 11.68 8.24 6.01
CA VAL A 79 13.03 8.78 6.25
C VAL A 79 14.05 7.64 6.23
N LEU A 80 13.80 6.54 6.93
CA LEU A 80 14.66 5.37 6.91
C LEU A 80 14.85 4.84 5.48
N ILE A 81 13.78 4.74 4.70
CA ILE A 81 13.85 4.34 3.29
C ILE A 81 14.70 5.35 2.52
N LYS A 82 14.41 6.65 2.62
CA LYS A 82 15.16 7.70 1.92
C LYS A 82 16.66 7.66 2.24
N GLU A 83 17.03 7.46 3.49
CA GLU A 83 18.43 7.44 3.94
C GLU A 83 19.14 6.12 3.60
N ALA A 84 18.44 4.99 3.64
CA ALA A 84 19.01 3.69 3.30
C ALA A 84 19.09 3.44 1.80
N PHE A 85 18.20 4.04 0.99
CA PHE A 85 18.09 3.78 -0.44
C PHE A 85 19.40 3.97 -1.22
N PRO A 86 20.19 5.05 -1.00
CA PRO A 86 21.47 5.24 -1.70
C PRO A 86 22.48 4.12 -1.43
N SER A 87 22.53 3.62 -0.19
CA SER A 87 23.41 2.51 0.18
C SER A 87 22.97 1.20 -0.47
N VAL A 88 21.66 0.94 -0.53
CA VAL A 88 21.09 -0.20 -1.25
C VAL A 88 21.39 -0.11 -2.74
N GLU A 89 21.20 1.06 -3.35
CA GLU A 89 21.46 1.30 -4.77
C GLU A 89 22.95 1.08 -5.11
N LYS A 90 23.86 1.54 -4.26
CA LYS A 90 25.30 1.31 -4.41
C LYS A 90 25.66 -0.17 -4.30
N ASP A 91 25.16 -0.88 -3.30
CA ASP A 91 25.40 -2.32 -3.13
C ASP A 91 24.84 -3.12 -4.32
N LEU A 92 23.70 -2.67 -4.87
CA LEU A 92 23.07 -3.30 -6.02
C LEU A 92 23.85 -3.04 -7.31
N ALA A 93 24.27 -1.78 -7.56
CA ALA A 93 25.06 -1.39 -8.72
C ALA A 93 26.46 -2.01 -8.73
N SER A 94 27.08 -2.17 -7.56
CA SER A 94 28.38 -2.83 -7.43
C SER A 94 28.29 -4.37 -7.43
N GLY A 95 27.08 -4.93 -7.35
CA GLY A 95 26.85 -6.38 -7.34
C GLY A 95 27.29 -7.08 -6.04
N GLN A 96 27.73 -6.32 -5.04
CA GLN A 96 28.21 -6.82 -3.75
C GLN A 96 27.90 -5.81 -2.63
N GLY A 97 27.76 -6.30 -1.40
CA GLY A 97 27.50 -5.44 -0.25
C GLY A 97 26.62 -6.11 0.80
N ALA A 98 26.49 -5.46 1.96
CA ALA A 98 25.75 -6.01 3.09
C ALA A 98 24.26 -6.08 2.80
N HIS A 99 23.69 -5.06 2.15
CA HIS A 99 22.27 -5.03 1.81
C HIS A 99 21.90 -6.07 0.75
N LEU A 100 22.75 -6.22 -0.27
CA LEU A 100 22.56 -7.23 -1.32
C LEU A 100 22.73 -8.66 -0.77
N SER A 101 23.69 -8.88 0.14
CA SER A 101 23.88 -10.17 0.80
C SER A 101 22.68 -10.53 1.67
N ALA A 102 22.17 -9.58 2.45
CA ALA A 102 20.95 -9.77 3.25
C ALA A 102 19.74 -10.12 2.38
N TYR A 103 19.57 -9.44 1.24
CA TYR A 103 18.51 -9.76 0.28
C TYR A 103 18.65 -11.17 -0.32
N LYS A 104 19.86 -11.59 -0.69
CA LYS A 104 20.12 -12.95 -1.18
C LYS A 104 19.76 -14.00 -0.12
N VAL A 105 20.13 -13.79 1.14
CA VAL A 105 19.75 -14.67 2.25
C VAL A 105 18.23 -14.70 2.43
N LEU A 106 17.56 -13.54 2.39
CA LEU A 106 16.11 -13.46 2.48
C LEU A 106 15.41 -14.27 1.38
N LEU A 107 15.89 -14.14 0.13
CA LEU A 107 15.37 -14.93 -0.99
C LEU A 107 15.54 -16.43 -0.76
N THR A 108 16.66 -16.88 -0.19
CA THR A 108 16.85 -18.31 0.11
C THR A 108 15.90 -18.83 1.19
N VAL A 109 15.46 -17.97 2.11
CA VAL A 109 14.54 -18.35 3.20
C VAL A 109 13.07 -18.29 2.75
N ILE A 110 12.71 -17.36 1.86
CA ILE A 110 11.32 -17.16 1.38
C ILE A 110 10.99 -18.06 0.18
N GLN A 111 11.93 -18.87 -0.32
CA GLN A 111 11.70 -19.71 -1.50
C GLN A 111 11.32 -21.17 -1.16
N PRO A 112 10.14 -21.46 -0.56
CA PRO A 112 9.38 -22.62 -0.97
C PRO A 112 8.58 -22.28 -2.24
N LEU A 113 8.80 -23.07 -3.29
CA LEU A 113 8.08 -23.05 -4.57
C LEU A 113 6.55 -23.18 -4.38
N ALA A 114 5.80 -22.07 -4.28
CA ALA A 114 4.33 -22.12 -4.32
C ALA A 114 3.58 -20.81 -4.65
N TYR A 115 4.17 -19.83 -5.35
CA TYR A 115 3.46 -18.58 -5.73
C TYR A 115 3.23 -18.39 -7.23
N ALA A 116 3.38 -19.45 -8.05
CA ALA A 116 3.21 -19.32 -9.50
C ALA A 116 1.74 -19.48 -9.99
N HIS A 117 0.85 -20.13 -9.22
CA HIS A 117 -0.47 -20.52 -9.76
C HIS A 117 -1.58 -19.46 -9.57
N SER A 118 -1.57 -18.67 -8.49
CA SER A 118 -2.63 -17.65 -8.25
C SER A 118 -2.46 -16.37 -9.07
N MET A 119 -1.24 -15.99 -9.44
CA MET A 119 -0.98 -14.78 -10.21
C MET A 119 -1.56 -14.83 -11.64
N VAL A 120 -1.65 -16.02 -12.25
CA VAL A 120 -2.15 -16.17 -13.64
C VAL A 120 -3.64 -15.86 -13.76
N ASN A 121 -4.45 -16.22 -12.76
CA ASN A 121 -5.89 -15.91 -12.77
C ASN A 121 -6.19 -14.44 -12.47
N ILE A 122 -5.43 -13.82 -11.56
CA ILE A 122 -5.54 -12.37 -11.29
C ILE A 122 -5.13 -11.56 -12.53
N LEU A 123 -4.06 -11.96 -13.22
CA LEU A 123 -3.59 -11.30 -14.44
C LEU A 123 -4.58 -11.45 -15.61
N ARG A 124 -5.32 -12.57 -15.68
CA ARG A 124 -6.42 -12.77 -16.65
C ARG A 124 -7.64 -11.88 -16.39
N LEU A 125 -7.90 -11.51 -15.14
CA LEU A 125 -9.01 -10.62 -14.77
C LEU A 125 -8.67 -9.13 -14.90
N LEU A 126 -7.38 -8.78 -14.87
CA LEU A 126 -6.87 -7.42 -15.01
C LEU A 126 -7.46 -6.66 -16.23
N PRO A 127 -7.47 -7.21 -17.47
CA PRO A 127 -8.07 -6.52 -18.61
C PRO A 127 -9.59 -6.33 -18.47
N ILE A 128 -10.31 -7.28 -17.86
CA ILE A 128 -11.76 -7.20 -17.65
C ILE A 128 -12.09 -6.11 -16.62
N VAL A 129 -11.35 -6.06 -15.52
CA VAL A 129 -11.51 -5.05 -14.46
C VAL A 129 -11.12 -3.66 -14.98
N LEU A 130 -10.03 -3.57 -15.76
CA LEU A 130 -9.57 -2.32 -16.39
C LEU A 130 -10.61 -1.79 -17.39
N LEU A 131 -11.15 -2.64 -18.26
CA LEU A 131 -12.20 -2.27 -19.22
C LEU A 131 -13.48 -1.81 -18.51
N ARG A 132 -13.86 -2.47 -17.39
CA ARG A 132 -15.00 -2.01 -16.56
C ARG A 132 -14.74 -0.64 -15.94
N LYS A 133 -13.52 -0.38 -15.44
CA LYS A 133 -13.13 0.94 -14.91
C LYS A 133 -13.11 2.02 -15.99
N ILE A 134 -12.56 1.76 -17.18
CA ILE A 134 -12.60 2.70 -18.31
C ILE A 134 -14.05 3.03 -18.70
N LYS A 135 -14.94 2.03 -18.73
CA LYS A 135 -16.36 2.22 -19.03
C LYS A 135 -17.12 2.95 -17.92
N MET A 136 -16.72 2.79 -16.66
CA MET A 136 -17.26 3.55 -15.53
C MET A 136 -16.79 5.01 -15.58
N LEU A 137 -15.50 5.25 -15.79
CA LEU A 137 -14.92 6.59 -15.88
C LEU A 137 -15.51 7.38 -17.07
N ARG A 138 -15.70 6.74 -18.23
CA ARG A 138 -16.41 7.38 -19.36
C ARG A 138 -17.84 7.78 -19.02
N ARG A 139 -18.59 6.95 -18.29
CA ARG A 139 -19.96 7.27 -17.86
C ARG A 139 -19.97 8.41 -16.85
N TYR A 140 -19.02 8.44 -15.93
CA TYR A 140 -18.87 9.51 -14.96
C TYR A 140 -18.54 10.84 -15.65
N LEU A 141 -17.56 10.87 -16.56
CA LEU A 141 -17.21 12.06 -17.34
C LEU A 141 -18.38 12.55 -18.21
N ALA A 142 -19.14 11.64 -18.83
CA ALA A 142 -20.34 12.00 -19.59
C ALA A 142 -21.44 12.60 -18.70
N SER A 143 -21.61 12.07 -17.48
CA SER A 143 -22.54 12.62 -16.49
C SER A 143 -22.10 14.00 -16.00
N LEU A 144 -20.79 14.20 -15.78
CA LEU A 144 -20.23 15.48 -15.37
C LEU A 144 -20.39 16.52 -16.48
N SER A 145 -20.12 16.15 -17.73
CA SER A 145 -20.29 17.03 -18.90
C SER A 145 -21.74 17.49 -19.05
N LYS A 146 -22.73 16.60 -18.86
CA LYS A 146 -24.15 16.98 -18.86
C LYS A 146 -24.52 17.91 -17.69
N ALA A 147 -23.98 17.64 -16.51
CA ALA A 147 -24.24 18.49 -15.34
C ALA A 147 -23.62 19.89 -15.47
N VAL A 148 -22.46 20.02 -16.12
CA VAL A 148 -21.81 21.31 -16.40
C VAL A 148 -22.54 22.06 -17.52
N LEU A 149 -22.94 21.39 -18.59
CA LEU A 149 -23.71 21.99 -19.70
C LEU A 149 -25.15 22.37 -19.31
N SER A 150 -25.72 21.78 -18.26
CA SER A 150 -27.04 22.18 -17.74
C SER A 150 -26.99 23.44 -16.88
N LYS A 151 -25.80 23.91 -16.52
CA LYS A 151 -25.58 25.10 -15.67
C LYS A 151 -25.20 26.35 -16.46
N TYR A 152 -25.02 26.24 -17.77
CA TYR A 152 -24.80 27.30 -18.75
C TYR A 152 -25.88 27.24 -19.82
#